data_AF-A0A7C6E734-F1
#
_entry.id   AF-A0A7C6E734-F1
#
_cell.length_a   1.000
_cell.length_b   1.000
_cell.length_c   1.000
_cell.angle_alpha   90.00
_cell.angle_beta   90.00
_cell.angle_gamma   90.00
#
_symmetry.space_group_name_H-M   'P 1'
#
loop_
_entity.id
_entity.type
_entity.pdbx_description
1 polymer ?
#
loop_
_entity_poly.entity_id
_entity_poly.type
_entity_poly.pdbx_seq_one_letter_code
_entity_poly.pdbx_strand_id
1 'polypeptide(L)'
;MTHRGPAKGYRTLAPEEESRRLELYRAGLHDGEIAARVGTLPQTILGWRRSRGLPPHPHTSCPMEQPLSPNECAEMQRFLAVLVALRRELPPGRTPDVALFMKRWRKGAGNFAGNSEGVI
;
A
#
# COMPACT_ATOMS: atom_id res chain seq x y z
N MET A 1 28.39 23.50 -25.65
CA MET A 1 27.31 22.96 -26.52
C MET A 1 27.43 21.44 -26.52
N THR A 2 26.67 20.73 -25.67
CA THR A 2 26.68 19.27 -25.65
C THR A 2 25.56 18.74 -26.55
N HIS A 3 25.93 18.14 -27.67
CA HIS A 3 25.03 17.36 -28.51
C HIS A 3 24.45 16.20 -27.70
N ARG A 4 23.18 16.31 -27.28
CA ARG A 4 22.42 15.17 -26.78
C ARG A 4 21.74 14.53 -28.00
N GLY A 5 22.27 13.36 -28.40
CA GLY A 5 21.76 12.56 -29.52
C GLY A 5 20.28 12.18 -29.38
N PRO A 6 19.67 11.64 -30.45
CA PRO A 6 18.23 11.46 -30.55
C PRO A 6 17.69 10.52 -29.46
N ALA A 7 16.62 10.96 -28.80
CA ALA A 7 16.04 10.27 -27.65
C ALA A 7 15.45 8.91 -28.03
N LYS A 8 15.92 7.88 -27.32
CA LYS A 8 15.47 6.49 -27.33
C LYS A 8 13.95 6.39 -27.27
N GLY A 9 13.37 5.66 -28.24
CA GLY A 9 11.93 5.60 -28.53
C GLY A 9 11.01 5.54 -27.30
N TYR A 10 10.15 6.54 -27.18
CA TYR A 10 8.97 6.47 -26.33
C TYR A 10 8.08 5.37 -26.87
N ARG A 11 8.11 4.18 -26.26
CA ARG A 11 7.06 3.19 -26.48
C ARG A 11 5.75 3.87 -26.12
N THR A 12 4.88 4.05 -27.10
CA THR A 12 3.48 4.44 -26.89
C THR A 12 2.93 3.52 -25.81
N LEU A 13 2.61 4.07 -24.64
CA LEU A 13 2.04 3.30 -23.55
C LEU A 13 0.63 2.90 -23.95
N ALA A 14 0.26 1.64 -23.72
CA ALA A 14 -1.11 1.18 -23.97
C ALA A 14 -2.10 2.05 -23.17
N PRO A 15 -3.25 2.47 -23.75
CA PRO A 15 -4.23 3.36 -23.10
C PRO A 15 -4.70 2.87 -21.72
N GLU A 16 -4.78 1.56 -21.53
CA GLU A 16 -5.20 0.91 -20.29
C GLU A 16 -4.15 1.11 -19.20
N GLU A 17 -2.88 0.94 -19.56
CA GLU A 17 -1.75 1.14 -18.64
C GLU A 17 -1.52 2.62 -18.33
N GLU A 18 -1.82 3.50 -19.30
CA GLU A 18 -1.87 4.95 -19.06
C GLU A 18 -2.93 5.31 -18.03
N SER A 19 -4.16 4.83 -18.23
CA SER A 19 -5.29 5.09 -17.33
C SER A 19 -4.98 4.57 -15.92
N ARG A 20 -4.45 3.35 -15.83
CA ARG A 20 -4.09 2.72 -14.55
C ARG A 20 -3.03 3.52 -13.78
N ARG A 21 -1.97 4.00 -14.45
CA ARG A 21 -0.96 4.84 -13.79
C ARG A 21 -1.54 6.18 -13.35
N LEU A 22 -2.41 6.77 -14.16
CA LEU A 22 -3.05 8.05 -13.86
C LEU A 22 -4.01 7.95 -12.67
N GLU A 23 -4.77 6.86 -12.57
CA GLU A 23 -5.64 6.56 -11.42
C GLU A 23 -4.83 6.42 -10.13
N LEU A 24 -3.76 5.62 -10.17
CA LEU A 24 -2.87 5.43 -9.02
C LEU A 24 -2.18 6.74 -8.61
N TYR A 25 -1.74 7.54 -9.58
CA TYR A 25 -1.22 8.87 -9.33
C TYR A 25 -2.28 9.75 -8.66
N ARG A 26 -3.48 9.87 -9.24
CA ARG A 26 -4.58 10.68 -8.68
C ARG A 26 -4.99 10.27 -7.26
N ALA A 27 -4.80 9.00 -6.90
CA ALA A 27 -4.99 8.48 -5.55
C ALA A 27 -3.87 8.90 -4.55
N GLY A 28 -2.91 9.72 -4.97
CA GLY A 28 -1.87 10.28 -4.10
C GLY A 28 -0.62 9.40 -3.95
N LEU A 29 -0.54 8.28 -4.66
CA LEU A 29 0.60 7.37 -4.53
C LEU A 29 1.88 7.99 -5.08
N HIS A 30 3.01 7.66 -4.46
CA HIS A 30 4.32 8.07 -4.94
C HIS A 30 4.88 7.08 -5.99
N ASP A 31 5.92 7.50 -6.73
CA ASP A 31 6.44 6.77 -7.91
C ASP A 31 6.77 5.28 -7.62
N GLY A 32 7.24 4.98 -6.41
CA GLY A 32 7.58 3.62 -5.96
C GLY A 32 6.36 2.73 -5.70
N GLU A 33 5.29 3.30 -5.15
CA GLU A 33 4.03 2.58 -4.91
C GLU A 33 3.27 2.30 -6.20
N ILE A 34 3.28 3.26 -7.12
CA ILE A 34 2.72 3.09 -8.46
C ILE A 34 3.50 1.97 -9.17
N ALA A 35 4.83 2.04 -9.14
CA ALA A 35 5.71 1.05 -9.77
C ALA A 35 5.47 -0.37 -9.25
N ALA A 36 5.35 -0.54 -7.92
CA ALA A 36 5.03 -1.82 -7.32
C ALA A 36 3.66 -2.38 -7.78
N ARG A 37 2.65 -1.52 -7.92
CA ARG A 37 1.30 -1.92 -8.35
C ARG A 37 1.19 -2.25 -9.83
N VAL A 38 1.94 -1.55 -10.68
CA VAL A 38 1.95 -1.83 -12.14
C VAL A 38 3.02 -2.83 -12.58
N GLY A 39 3.90 -3.26 -11.67
CA GLY A 39 4.95 -4.22 -11.96
C GLY A 39 6.09 -3.65 -12.80
N THR A 40 6.47 -2.38 -12.55
CA THR A 40 7.60 -1.73 -13.24
C THR A 40 8.61 -1.15 -12.25
N LEU A 41 9.67 -0.56 -12.77
CA LEU A 41 10.68 0.12 -11.96
C LEU A 41 10.22 1.55 -11.60
N PRO A 42 10.56 2.08 -10.40
CA PRO A 42 10.25 3.46 -10.04
C PRO A 42 10.76 4.50 -11.05
N GLN A 43 11.91 4.23 -11.68
CA GLN A 43 12.48 5.07 -12.74
C GLN A 43 11.56 5.19 -13.97
N THR A 44 10.83 4.13 -14.30
CA THR A 44 9.85 4.12 -15.40
C THR A 44 8.69 5.06 -15.08
N ILE A 45 8.18 5.04 -13.84
CA ILE A 45 7.10 5.92 -13.41
C ILE A 45 7.59 7.37 -13.31
N LEU A 46 8.79 7.60 -12.81
CA LEU A 46 9.40 8.93 -12.78
C LEU A 46 9.52 9.53 -14.19
N GLY A 47 9.97 8.75 -15.17
CA GLY A 47 10.04 9.17 -16.58
C GLY A 47 8.65 9.45 -17.17
N TRP A 48 7.69 8.54 -16.93
CA TRP A 48 6.29 8.69 -17.35
C TRP A 48 5.66 9.97 -16.77
N ARG A 49 5.80 10.20 -15.47
CA ARG A 49 5.28 11.36 -14.75
C ARG A 49 5.87 12.66 -15.28
N ARG A 50 7.20 12.71 -15.45
CA ARG A 50 7.90 13.88 -16.02
C ARG A 50 7.47 14.18 -17.45
N SER A 51 7.30 13.15 -18.28
CA SER A 51 6.86 13.34 -19.68
C SER A 51 5.43 13.93 -19.79
N ARG A 52 4.65 13.86 -18.70
CA ARG A 52 3.28 14.40 -18.60
C ARG A 52 3.20 15.68 -17.76
N GLY A 53 4.35 16.22 -17.33
CA GLY A 53 4.40 17.44 -16.51
C GLY A 53 3.81 17.29 -15.10
N LEU A 54 3.66 16.06 -14.61
CA LEU A 54 3.07 15.79 -13.30
C LEU A 54 4.11 16.00 -12.18
N PRO A 55 3.82 16.72 -11.09
CA PRO A 55 4.74 16.87 -9.95
C PRO A 55 4.90 15.56 -9.17
N PRO A 56 6.02 15.33 -8.45
CA PRO A 56 6.15 14.15 -7.60
C PRO A 56 5.19 14.22 -6.41
N HIS A 57 4.60 13.09 -6.03
CA HIS A 57 3.97 12.97 -4.72
C HIS A 57 5.01 12.69 -3.64
N PRO A 58 4.83 13.24 -2.43
CA PRO A 58 5.77 13.05 -1.35
C PRO A 58 5.87 11.57 -1.00
N HIS A 59 7.09 11.12 -0.71
CA HIS A 59 7.32 9.84 -0.06
C HIS A 59 6.94 9.99 1.41
N THR A 60 5.65 10.10 1.71
CA THR A 60 5.22 10.10 3.11
C THR A 60 5.42 8.70 3.68
N SER A 61 6.55 8.50 4.36
CA SER A 61 6.53 7.75 5.62
C SER A 61 5.34 8.31 6.39
N CYS A 62 4.31 7.48 6.63
CA CYS A 62 2.97 7.82 7.12
C CYS A 62 2.91 9.21 7.78
N PRO A 63 2.19 10.21 7.22
CA PRO A 63 2.10 11.50 7.88
C PRO A 63 1.30 11.28 9.15
N MET A 64 2.00 11.18 10.28
CA MET A 64 1.43 10.93 11.62
C MET A 64 0.40 11.99 12.03
N GLU A 65 0.35 13.10 11.29
CA GLU A 65 -0.52 14.26 11.52
C GLU A 65 -1.87 14.19 10.78
N GLN A 66 -2.05 13.27 9.82
CA GLN A 66 -3.33 13.14 9.12
C GLN A 66 -4.21 12.10 9.80
N PRO A 67 -5.48 12.42 10.11
CA PRO A 67 -6.41 11.44 10.63
C PRO A 67 -6.68 10.38 9.55
N LEU A 68 -6.70 9.11 9.98
CA LEU A 68 -7.09 7.98 9.13
C LEU A 68 -8.45 8.27 8.48
N SER A 69 -8.61 7.91 7.21
CA SER A 69 -9.91 8.00 6.55
C SER A 69 -10.97 7.16 7.30
N PRO A 70 -12.28 7.43 7.12
CA PRO A 70 -13.32 6.65 7.80
C PRO A 70 -13.22 5.14 7.56
N ASN A 71 -12.79 4.73 6.36
CA ASN A 71 -12.59 3.32 6.03
C ASN A 71 -11.37 2.74 6.75
N GLU A 72 -10.26 3.47 6.82
CA GLU A 72 -9.08 3.05 7.57
C GLU A 72 -9.35 3.02 9.08
N CYS A 73 -10.14 3.97 9.59
CA CYS A 73 -10.65 3.94 10.96
C CYS A 73 -11.48 2.67 11.22
N ALA A 74 -12.38 2.30 10.32
CA ALA A 74 -13.21 1.10 10.46
C ALA A 74 -12.37 -0.19 10.44
N GLU A 75 -11.36 -0.25 9.55
CA GLU A 75 -10.43 -1.38 9.49
C GLU A 75 -9.55 -1.47 10.74
N MET A 76 -9.07 -0.33 11.24
CA MET A 76 -8.33 -0.25 12.50
C MET A 76 -9.19 -0.72 13.69
N GLN A 77 -10.46 -0.29 13.74
CA GLN A 77 -11.40 -0.70 14.78
C GLN A 77 -11.66 -2.21 14.74
N ARG A 78 -11.85 -2.80 13.55
CA ARG A 78 -12.00 -4.25 13.39
C ARG A 78 -10.76 -4.99 13.89
N PHE A 79 -9.57 -4.53 13.51
CA PHE A 79 -8.30 -5.11 13.95
C PHE A 79 -8.17 -5.10 15.48
N LEU A 80 -8.41 -3.95 16.11
CA LEU A 80 -8.31 -3.81 17.56
C LEU A 80 -9.38 -4.63 18.30
N ALA A 81 -10.60 -4.71 17.78
CA ALA A 81 -11.66 -5.53 18.35
C ALA A 81 -11.28 -7.01 18.40
N VAL A 82 -10.70 -7.54 17.32
CA VAL A 82 -10.24 -8.93 17.27
C VAL A 82 -9.07 -9.19 18.22
N LEU A 83 -8.13 -8.25 18.35
CA LEU A 83 -7.04 -8.36 19.33
C LEU A 83 -7.54 -8.40 20.77
N VAL A 84 -8.51 -7.56 21.11
CA VAL A 84 -9.12 -7.54 22.45
C VAL A 84 -9.84 -8.85 22.73
N ALA A 85 -10.57 -9.40 21.75
CA ALA A 85 -11.21 -10.70 21.87
C ALA A 85 -10.18 -11.82 22.12
N LEU A 86 -9.12 -11.88 21.32
CA LEU A 86 -8.03 -12.85 21.50
C LEU A 86 -7.37 -12.74 22.88
N ARG A 87 -7.14 -11.53 23.38
CA ARG A 87 -6.59 -11.33 24.73
C ARG A 87 -7.51 -11.89 25.82
N ARG A 88 -8.84 -11.81 25.65
CA ARG A 88 -9.80 -12.35 26.63
C ARG A 88 -9.84 -13.87 26.65
N GLU A 89 -9.59 -14.52 25.52
CA GLU A 89 -9.59 -15.98 25.39
C GLU A 89 -8.31 -16.64 25.91
N LEU A 90 -7.21 -15.88 26.04
CA LEU A 90 -5.94 -16.41 26.52
C LEU A 90 -5.89 -16.56 28.05
N PRO A 91 -5.23 -17.61 28.57
CA PRO A 91 -5.04 -17.78 30.00
C PRO A 91 -4.22 -16.63 30.60
N PRO A 92 -4.47 -16.30 31.88
CA PRO A 92 -3.76 -15.22 32.57
C PRO A 92 -2.25 -15.47 32.55
N GLY A 93 -1.47 -14.43 32.24
CA GLY A 93 -0.01 -14.50 32.12
C GLY A 93 0.51 -14.78 30.70
N ARG A 94 -0.33 -15.16 29.74
CA ARG A 94 0.06 -15.32 28.33
C ARG A 94 -0.28 -14.07 27.52
N THR A 95 0.67 -13.56 26.74
CA THR A 95 0.44 -12.44 25.81
C THR A 95 0.14 -12.99 24.42
N PRO A 96 -0.81 -12.40 23.67
CA PRO A 96 -1.01 -12.76 22.27
C PRO A 96 0.27 -12.52 21.46
N ASP A 97 0.64 -13.47 20.59
CA ASP A 97 1.69 -13.23 19.60
C ASP A 97 1.16 -12.28 18.52
N VAL A 98 1.42 -10.98 18.73
CA VAL A 98 0.99 -9.90 17.84
C VAL A 98 1.63 -10.04 16.46
N ALA A 99 2.85 -10.58 16.35
CA ALA A 99 3.55 -10.72 15.08
C ALA A 99 2.90 -11.80 14.20
N LEU A 100 2.58 -12.96 14.79
CA LEU A 100 1.85 -14.03 14.12
C LEU A 100 0.43 -13.58 13.75
N PHE A 101 -0.25 -12.87 14.66
CA PHE A 101 -1.56 -12.28 14.40
C PHE A 101 -1.53 -11.34 13.20
N MET A 102 -0.60 -10.36 13.19
CA MET A 102 -0.40 -9.42 12.08
C MET A 102 -0.10 -10.11 10.75
N LYS A 103 0.64 -11.23 10.78
CA LYS A 103 0.97 -12.03 9.58
C LYS A 103 -0.29 -12.71 9.02
N ARG A 104 -1.14 -13.28 9.89
CA ARG A 104 -2.41 -13.92 9.49
C ARG A 104 -3.44 -12.90 9.02
N TRP A 105 -3.57 -11.77 9.74
CA TRP A 105 -4.47 -10.67 9.38
C TRP A 105 -4.21 -10.12 7.98
N ARG A 106 -2.94 -9.84 7.65
CA ARG A 106 -2.53 -9.34 6.32
C ARG A 106 -2.74 -10.35 5.19
N LYS A 107 -2.66 -11.66 5.48
CA LYS A 107 -2.86 -12.72 4.48
C LYS A 107 -4.35 -12.99 4.18
N GLY A 108 -5.24 -12.70 5.13
CA GLY A 108 -6.66 -13.06 5.06
C GLY A 108 -7.67 -11.91 4.89
N ALA A 109 -7.21 -10.65 4.82
CA ALA A 109 -8.04 -9.45 4.60
C ALA A 109 -9.45 -9.53 5.23
N GLY A 110 -9.50 -9.56 6.57
CA GLY A 110 -10.73 -9.29 7.33
C GLY A 110 -11.68 -10.47 7.58
N ASN A 111 -11.47 -11.66 7.02
CA ASN A 111 -12.35 -12.80 7.30
C ASN A 111 -11.77 -13.72 8.40
N PHE A 112 -11.72 -13.21 9.64
CA PHE A 112 -11.41 -14.02 10.84
C PHE A 112 -12.70 -14.68 11.34
N ALA A 113 -13.36 -15.46 10.48
CA ALA A 113 -14.51 -16.27 10.86
C ALA A 113 -14.02 -17.52 11.59
N GLY A 114 -14.01 -17.45 12.93
CA GLY A 114 -14.22 -18.59 13.83
C GLY A 114 -13.36 -19.83 13.64
N ASN A 115 -12.03 -19.74 13.80
CA ASN A 115 -11.28 -20.92 14.20
C ASN A 115 -10.15 -20.57 15.18
N SER A 116 -10.46 -20.77 16.47
CA SER A 116 -9.64 -20.50 17.65
C SER A 116 -8.57 -21.57 17.94
N GLU A 117 -8.31 -22.48 17.00
CA GLU A 117 -7.38 -23.62 17.24
C GLU A 117 -5.91 -23.38 16.82
N GLY A 118 -5.40 -22.15 16.80
CA GLY A 118 -4.00 -21.99 16.36
C GLY A 118 -3.30 -20.70 16.74
N VAL A 119 -3.71 -20.05 17.83
CA VAL A 119 -3.02 -18.88 18.39
C VAL A 119 -2.65 -19.20 19.84
N ILE A 120 -1.76 -20.19 19.99
CA ILE A 120 -1.16 -20.56 21.28
C ILE A 120 0.34 -20.27 21.17
#